data_AF-A0A2N2VD13-F1
#
_entry.id   AF-A0A2N2VD13-F1
#
_cell.length_a   1.000
_cell.length_b   1.000
_cell.length_c   1.000
_cell.angle_alpha   90.00
_cell.angle_beta   90.00
_cell.angle_gamma   90.00
#
_symmetry.space_group_name_H-M   'P 1'
#
loop_
_entity.id
_entity.type
_entity.pdbx_description
1 polymer ?
#
loop_
_entity_poly.entity_id
_entity_poly.type
_entity_poly.pdbx_seq_one_letter_code
_entity_poly.pdbx_strand_id
1 'polypeptide(L)' 'MVVFDSESWESHLLPPSATVIADIIAELSDGGPVSSMRLKQVLRDEYELDPDSSAIGDFLGMLNEIGMLSE' A
#
# COMPACT_ATOMS: atom_id res chain seq x y z
N MET A 1 3.53 10.87 -5.18
CA MET A 1 4.69 10.23 -4.52
C MET A 1 5.33 9.24 -5.49
N VAL A 2 6.64 8.98 -5.41
CA VAL A 2 7.31 7.95 -6.24
C VAL A 2 7.63 6.77 -5.34
N VAL A 3 7.26 5.57 -5.77
CA VAL A 3 7.58 4.31 -5.09
C VAL A 3 8.53 3.51 -5.97
N PHE A 4 9.58 2.95 -5.35
CA PHE A 4 10.54 2.11 -6.05
C PHE A 4 10.21 0.64 -5.85
N ASP A 5 10.03 -0.09 -6.94
CA ASP A 5 9.92 -1.53 -6.95
C ASP A 5 11.32 -2.14 -7.08
N SER A 6 11.77 -2.82 -6.02
CA SER A 6 13.08 -3.46 -5.99
C SER A 6 13.18 -4.74 -6.83
N GLU A 7 12.04 -5.35 -7.20
CA GLU A 7 11.98 -6.57 -7.99
C GLU A 7 12.11 -6.25 -9.49
N SER A 8 11.33 -5.30 -9.98
CA SER A 8 11.38 -4.85 -11.38
C SER A 8 12.43 -3.77 -11.66
N TRP A 9 12.96 -3.11 -10.63
CA TRP A 9 13.81 -1.93 -10.73
C TRP A 9 13.12 -0.70 -11.36
N GLU A 10 11.78 -0.66 -11.33
CA GLU A 10 10.99 0.44 -11.86
C GLU A 10 10.52 1.42 -10.78
N SER A 11 10.27 2.67 -11.18
CA SER A 11 9.69 3.70 -10.32
C SER A 11 8.25 3.95 -10.71
N HIS A 12 7.32 3.74 -9.78
CA HIS A 12 5.90 3.95 -10.00
C HIS A 12 5.45 5.32 -9.44
N LEU A 13 4.75 6.09 -10.26
CA LEU A 13 4.10 7.32 -9.83
C LEU A 13 2.76 7.00 -9.18
N LEU A 14 2.65 7.31 -7.89
CA LEU A 14 1.39 7.18 -7.19
C LEU A 14 0.48 8.37 -7.44
N PRO A 15 -0.82 8.14 -7.71
CA PRO A 15 -1.79 9.22 -7.77
C PRO A 15 -1.89 9.92 -6.41
N PRO A 16 -2.31 11.21 -6.37
CA PRO A 16 -2.39 11.98 -5.12
C PRO A 16 -3.24 11.30 -4.06
N SER A 17 -4.33 10.63 -4.48
CA SER A 17 -5.23 9.87 -3.62
C SER A 17 -4.56 8.67 -2.94
N ALA A 18 -3.50 8.10 -3.53
CA ALA A 18 -2.79 6.95 -2.98
C ALA A 18 -1.60 7.33 -2.09
N THR A 19 -1.28 8.63 -1.99
CA THR A 19 -0.13 9.10 -1.19
C THR A 19 -0.34 8.79 0.29
N VAL A 20 -1.55 9.00 0.82
CA VAL A 20 -1.90 8.69 2.22
C VAL A 20 -1.69 7.20 2.53
N ILE A 21 -2.14 6.31 1.63
CA ILE A 21 -2.00 4.86 1.83
C ILE A 21 -0.52 4.45 1.81
N ALA A 22 0.28 5.08 0.97
CA ALA A 22 1.70 4.77 0.88
C ALA A 22 2.52 5.31 2.07
N ASP A 23 2.15 6.45 2.66
CA ASP A 23 2.70 6.90 3.95
C ASP A 23 2.37 5.90 5.07
N ILE A 24 1.13 5.43 5.14
CA ILE A 24 0.70 4.41 6.12
C ILE A 24 1.55 3.13 5.98
N ILE A 25 1.79 2.69 4.75
CA ILE A 25 2.62 1.52 4.49
C ILE A 25 4.06 1.75 4.93
N ALA A 26 4.63 2.92 4.65
CA ALA A 26 5.99 3.26 5.08
C ALA A 26 6.11 3.24 6.62
N GLU A 27 5.08 3.71 7.33
CA GLU A 27 5.02 3.63 8.81
C GLU A 27 4.90 2.18 9.32
N LEU A 28 4.14 1.34 8.61
CA LEU A 28 3.92 -0.06 8.99
C LEU A 28 5.06 -1.00 8.59
N SER A 29 5.83 -0.63 7.58
CA SER A 29 6.79 -1.52 6.92
C SER A 29 8.00 -1.85 7.80
N ASP A 30 8.45 -0.96 8.70
CA ASP A 30 9.65 -1.15 9.55
C ASP A 30 10.84 -1.86 8.85
N GLY A 31 11.01 -1.61 7.54
CA GLY A 31 12.06 -2.23 6.71
C GLY A 31 11.73 -3.58 6.05
N GLY A 32 10.46 -4.00 6.02
CA GLY A 32 9.99 -5.24 5.38
C GLY A 32 8.56 -5.18 4.84
N PRO A 33 8.08 -6.23 4.17
CA PRO A 33 6.74 -6.25 3.59
C PRO A 33 5.65 -6.18 4.68
N VAL A 34 4.59 -5.42 4.41
CA VAL A 34 3.47 -5.21 5.35
C VAL A 34 2.42 -6.28 5.13
N SER A 35 1.93 -6.91 6.21
CA SER A 35 0.80 -7.84 6.10
C SER A 35 -0.44 -7.13 5.55
N SER A 36 -1.01 -7.70 4.49
CA SER A 36 -2.21 -7.22 3.82
C SER A 36 -3.38 -7.09 4.80
N MET A 37 -3.52 -8.05 5.71
CA MET A 37 -4.53 -8.04 6.77
C MET A 37 -4.32 -6.87 7.74
N ARG A 38 -3.07 -6.61 8.15
CA ARG A 38 -2.75 -5.51 9.07
C ARG A 38 -3.01 -4.15 8.43
N LEU A 39 -2.61 -3.99 7.17
CA LEU A 39 -2.85 -2.75 6.42
C LEU A 39 -4.36 -2.47 6.27
N LYS A 40 -5.16 -3.49 5.91
CA LYS A 40 -6.62 -3.34 5.80
C LYS A 40 -7.28 -2.95 7.13
N GLN A 41 -6.80 -3.49 8.25
CA GLN A 41 -7.27 -3.10 9.58
C GLN A 41 -6.94 -1.64 9.87
N VAL A 42 -5.70 -1.21 9.67
CA VAL A 42 -5.28 0.19 9.91
C VAL A 42 -6.06 1.17 9.03
N LEU A 43 -6.23 0.85 7.74
CA LEU A 43 -7.02 1.67 6.83
C LEU A 43 -8.46 1.87 7.34
N ARG A 44 -9.09 0.82 7.87
CA ARG A 44 -10.45 0.87 8.38
C ARG A 44 -10.56 1.54 9.74
N ASP A 45 -9.73 1.14 10.69
CA ASP A 45 -9.85 1.50 12.11
C ASP A 45 -9.25 2.88 12.42
N GLU A 46 -8.15 3.26 11.76
CA GLU A 46 -7.44 4.50 12.04
C GLU A 46 -7.73 5.62 11.02
N TYR A 47 -8.02 5.24 9.77
CA TYR A 47 -8.20 6.19 8.67
C TYR A 47 -9.63 6.24 8.11
N GLU A 48 -10.56 5.43 8.64
CA GLU A 48 -11.95 5.32 8.19
C GLU A 48 -12.09 5.09 6.67
N LEU A 49 -11.05 4.50 6.05
CA LEU A 49 -11.01 4.15 4.65
C LEU A 49 -11.61 2.76 4.44
N ASP A 50 -12.38 2.59 3.38
CA ASP A 50 -12.96 1.29 3.04
C ASP A 50 -11.99 0.47 2.18
N PRO A 51 -11.29 -0.55 2.72
CA PRO A 51 -10.31 -1.34 1.97
C PRO A 51 -10.94 -2.18 0.84
N ASP A 52 -12.27 -2.36 0.87
CA ASP A 52 -13.04 -3.11 -0.11
C ASP A 52 -13.55 -2.21 -1.26
N SER A 53 -13.30 -0.89 -1.18
CA SER A 53 -13.51 0.05 -2.27
C SER A 53 -12.67 -0.33 -3.49
N SER A 54 -13.24 -0.28 -4.70
CA SER A 54 -12.51 -0.61 -5.93
C SER A 54 -11.20 0.18 -6.06
N ALA A 55 -11.19 1.47 -5.71
CA ALA A 55 -9.98 2.29 -5.80
C ALA A 55 -8.88 1.86 -4.84
N ILE A 56 -9.23 1.41 -3.62
CA ILE A 56 -8.26 0.93 -2.64
C ILE A 56 -7.85 -0.50 -2.96
N GLY A 57 -8.79 -1.35 -3.38
CA GLY A 57 -8.53 -2.71 -3.83
C GLY A 57 -7.55 -2.77 -5.00
N ASP A 58 -7.74 -1.94 -6.03
CA ASP A 58 -6.83 -1.83 -7.17
C ASP A 58 -5.42 -1.40 -6.72
N PHE A 59 -5.33 -0.47 -5.76
CA PHE A 59 -4.06 0.00 -5.24
C PHE A 59 -3.34 -1.06 -4.39
N LEU A 60 -4.07 -1.75 -3.51
CA LEU A 60 -3.53 -2.87 -2.73
C LEU A 60 -3.09 -4.03 -3.64
N GLY A 61 -3.80 -4.28 -4.74
CA GLY A 61 -3.40 -5.22 -5.78
C GLY A 61 -2.05 -4.87 -6.38
N MET A 62 -1.89 -3.62 -6.83
CA MET A 62 -0.62 -3.12 -7.36
C MET A 62 0.52 -3.25 -6.34
N LEU A 63 0.27 -2.93 -5.07
CA LEU A 63 1.28 -3.04 -4.01
C LEU A 63 1.70 -4.48 -3.72
N ASN A 64 0.76 -5.42 -3.83
CA ASN A 64 1.04 -6.84 -3.74
C ASN A 64 1.87 -7.34 -4.95
N GLU A 65 1.58 -6.84 -6.15
CA GLU A 65 2.35 -7.17 -7.36
C GLU A 65 3.81 -6.70 -7.30
N ILE A 66 4.10 -5.56 -6.66
CA ILE A 66 5.47 -5.04 -6.49
C ILE A 66 6.16 -5.53 -5.21
N GLY A 67 5.60 -6.54 -4.53
CA GLY A 67 6.22 -7.17 -3.37
C GLY A 67 6.24 -6.34 -2.08
N MET A 68 5.43 -5.28 -1.99
CA MET A 68 5.33 -4.46 -0.78
C MET A 68 4.39 -5.04 0.29
N LEU A 69 3.48 -5.93 -0.11
CA LEU A 69 2.56 -6.60 0.79
C LEU A 69 2.92 -8.08 0.94
N SER A 70 2.73 -8.59 2.15
CA SER A 70 2.72 -10.03 2.43
C SER A 70 1.29 -10.48 2.74
N GLU A 71 1.01 -11.78 2.60
CA GLU A 71 -0.29 -12.36 2.97
C GLU A 71 -0.68 -12.01 4.42
#